data_AF-V5H451-F1
#
_entry.id   AF-V5H451-F1
#
_cell.length_a   1.000
_cell.length_b   1.000
_cell.length_c   1.000
_cell.angle_alpha   90.00
_cell.angle_beta   90.00
_cell.angle_gamma   90.00
#
_symmetry.space_group_name_H-M   'P 1'
#
loop_
_entity.id
_entity.type
_entity.pdbx_description
1 polymer ?
#
loop_
_entity_poly.entity_id
_entity_poly.type
_entity_poly.pdbx_seq_one_letter_code
_entity_poly.pdbx_strand_id
1 'polypeptide(L)'
;MPGEPIVVLHTALTNSISASIQRIIVGYKPDRAESQASDEWEDDKVIKAAIFYSISSTQKGLQGIELGKYLIKGVVKEVKAEFPHIQDFSSLSPIPGFKNWLVSEVHKVIKGQPESRKLLNQRELEEIVAPYREDREPLEALLRLLRNNGWYQVPELVQRLEAPLMRLCAFYLYHEKRRGYALNGVANFHLKNGAVIWRLNWLGDISPRGLSASCSIMVNYRYYLDEMETNRQKYLEHFTVPASDIFLEHLKPLQSSL
;
A
#
# COMPACT_ATOMS: atom_id res chain seq x y z
N MET A 1 -8.65 27.96 -16.38
CA MET A 1 -9.98 27.85 -15.77
C MET A 1 -9.81 28.05 -14.26
N PRO A 2 -9.97 29.28 -13.74
CA PRO A 2 -9.99 29.51 -12.30
C PRO A 2 -11.19 28.79 -11.68
N GLY A 3 -11.00 28.09 -10.56
CA GLY A 3 -12.10 27.45 -9.80
C GLY A 3 -12.36 25.97 -10.09
N GLU A 4 -11.78 25.38 -11.15
CA GLU A 4 -11.87 23.94 -11.40
C GLU A 4 -10.61 23.22 -10.90
N PRO A 5 -10.68 22.42 -9.83
CA PRO A 5 -9.50 21.75 -9.29
C PRO A 5 -9.00 20.74 -10.33
N ILE A 6 -7.69 20.70 -10.59
CA ILE A 6 -7.05 19.76 -11.52
C ILE A 6 -6.68 18.45 -10.80
N VAL A 7 -6.23 18.56 -9.56
CA VAL A 7 -5.95 17.44 -8.66
C VAL A 7 -6.46 17.79 -7.28
N VAL A 8 -7.10 16.83 -6.61
CA VAL A 8 -7.51 16.93 -5.21
C VAL A 8 -6.69 15.94 -4.40
N LEU A 9 -6.07 16.43 -3.33
CA LEU A 9 -5.36 15.61 -2.34
C LEU A 9 -6.02 15.81 -0.98
N HIS A 10 -6.38 14.69 -0.34
CA HIS A 10 -6.87 14.72 1.04
C HIS A 10 -5.77 14.26 1.99
N THR A 11 -5.61 15.01 3.08
CA THR A 11 -4.62 14.78 4.13
C THR A 11 -5.33 14.59 5.46
N ALA A 12 -4.91 13.59 6.23
CA ALA A 12 -5.33 13.42 7.62
C ALA A 12 -4.17 13.79 8.55
N LEU A 13 -4.42 14.70 9.49
CA LEU A 13 -3.48 15.05 10.55
C LEU A 13 -3.66 14.06 11.71
N THR A 14 -2.57 13.41 12.10
CA THR A 14 -2.60 12.25 13.01
C THR A 14 -1.41 12.26 13.96
N ASN A 15 -1.47 11.48 15.03
CA ASN A 15 -0.38 11.36 16.00
C ASN A 15 0.73 10.37 15.57
N SER A 16 0.56 9.64 14.47
CA SER A 16 1.47 8.61 13.98
C SER A 16 1.14 8.19 12.55
N ILE A 17 2.07 7.53 11.85
CA ILE A 17 1.82 7.05 10.48
C ILE A 17 0.75 5.96 10.45
N SER A 18 -0.43 6.32 9.93
CA SER A 18 -1.61 5.45 9.82
C SER A 18 -1.38 4.18 9.01
N ALA A 19 -1.94 3.07 9.49
CA ALA A 19 -1.91 1.76 8.85
C ALA A 19 -3.26 1.34 8.24
N SER A 20 -4.37 1.99 8.59
CA SER A 20 -5.73 1.61 8.14
C SER A 20 -6.55 2.82 7.71
N ILE A 21 -7.22 2.70 6.57
CA ILE A 21 -8.08 3.75 6.03
C ILE A 21 -9.37 3.89 6.84
N GLN A 22 -9.86 2.81 7.44
CA GLN A 22 -11.05 2.84 8.29
C GLN A 22 -10.83 3.75 9.51
N ARG A 23 -9.64 3.72 10.11
CA ARG A 23 -9.28 4.62 11.23
C ARG A 23 -9.24 6.10 10.84
N ILE A 24 -8.96 6.40 9.58
CA ILE A 24 -8.95 7.77 9.06
C ILE A 24 -10.39 8.23 8.78
N ILE A 25 -11.19 7.42 8.07
CA ILE A 25 -12.53 7.82 7.62
C ILE A 25 -13.55 7.85 8.75
N VAL A 26 -13.51 6.88 9.67
CA VAL A 26 -14.46 6.80 10.80
C VAL A 26 -14.08 7.77 11.94
N GLY A 27 -12.88 8.37 11.84
CA GLY A 27 -12.29 9.18 12.89
C GLY A 27 -11.65 8.32 13.98
N TYR A 28 -10.43 8.68 14.39
CA TYR A 28 -9.82 8.12 15.59
C TYR A 28 -10.57 8.68 16.80
N LYS A 29 -11.47 7.87 17.37
CA LYS A 29 -11.93 8.08 18.75
C LYS A 29 -11.02 7.23 19.63
N PRO A 30 -10.02 7.81 20.34
CA PRO A 30 -9.41 7.06 21.43
C PRO A 30 -10.54 6.66 22.37
N ASP A 31 -10.47 5.48 22.98
CA ASP A 31 -11.42 5.03 24.00
C ASP A 31 -11.56 6.12 25.08
N ARG A 32 -12.55 7.00 24.90
CA ARG A 32 -12.90 8.03 25.87
C ARG A 32 -13.77 7.35 26.89
N ALA A 33 -13.13 6.78 27.91
CA ALA A 33 -13.58 7.04 29.26
C ALA A 33 -13.71 8.57 29.38
N GLU A 34 -14.95 9.05 29.44
CA GLU A 34 -15.37 10.34 29.98
C GLU A 34 -14.35 11.48 29.88
N SER A 35 -14.21 12.08 28.70
CA SER A 35 -13.70 13.45 28.62
C SER A 35 -14.50 14.23 27.59
N GLN A 36 -15.34 15.12 28.11
CA GLN A 36 -16.05 16.19 27.43
C GLN A 36 -15.08 17.22 26.82
N ALA A 37 -14.19 16.80 25.93
CA ALA A 37 -13.42 17.72 25.11
C ALA A 37 -14.21 17.98 23.83
N SER A 38 -14.76 19.19 23.78
CA SER A 38 -15.41 19.87 22.65
C SER A 38 -14.80 19.51 21.29
N ASP A 39 -15.67 19.23 20.32
CA ASP A 39 -15.37 18.86 18.92
C ASP A 39 -14.71 19.99 18.08
N GLU A 40 -14.05 20.99 18.66
CA GLU A 40 -13.83 22.27 17.97
C GLU A 40 -12.39 22.74 17.76
N TRP A 41 -11.34 21.98 18.10
CA TRP A 41 -9.99 22.42 17.74
C TRP A 41 -8.98 21.28 17.56
N GLU A 42 -8.13 21.44 16.56
CA GLU A 42 -6.97 20.59 16.31
C GLU A 42 -5.92 20.87 17.40
N ASP A 43 -5.65 19.88 18.26
CA ASP A 43 -4.57 20.00 19.24
C ASP A 43 -3.22 19.79 18.55
N ASP A 44 -2.54 20.90 18.27
CA ASP A 44 -1.18 20.99 17.71
C ASP A 44 -0.19 20.04 18.39
N LYS A 45 -0.34 19.78 19.70
CA LYS A 45 0.57 18.90 20.45
C LYS A 45 0.37 17.41 20.14
N VAL A 46 -0.80 17.03 19.65
CA VAL A 46 -1.17 15.64 19.35
C VAL A 46 -0.81 15.29 17.90
N ILE A 47 -0.80 16.27 17.01
CA ILE A 47 -0.51 16.07 15.59
C ILE A 47 1.00 15.86 15.43
N LYS A 48 1.40 14.79 14.75
CA LYS A 48 2.82 14.44 14.50
C LYS A 48 3.09 14.03 13.07
N ALA A 49 2.04 13.59 12.36
CA ALA A 49 2.12 13.07 11.02
C ALA A 49 0.98 13.57 10.13
N ALA A 50 1.31 13.86 8.87
CA ALA A 50 0.39 14.21 7.80
C ALA A 50 0.26 13.04 6.82
N ILE A 51 -0.95 12.48 6.71
CA ILE A 51 -1.23 11.26 5.95
C ILE A 51 -2.03 11.56 4.69
N PHE A 52 -1.39 11.43 3.53
CA PHE A 52 -2.03 11.58 2.23
C PHE A 52 -2.80 10.30 1.89
N TYR A 53 -4.12 10.29 2.13
CA TYR A 53 -4.93 9.07 2.00
C TYR A 53 -5.77 9.03 0.70
N SER A 54 -5.86 10.13 -0.03
CA SER A 54 -6.53 10.18 -1.34
C SER A 54 -5.88 11.21 -2.26
N ILE A 55 -5.58 10.80 -3.50
CA ILE A 55 -5.10 11.67 -4.59
C ILE A 55 -5.92 11.35 -5.82
N SER A 56 -6.63 12.35 -6.35
CA SER A 56 -7.53 12.18 -7.49
C SER A 56 -7.27 13.26 -8.54
N SER A 57 -6.92 12.84 -9.76
CA SER A 57 -6.96 13.73 -10.93
C SER A 57 -8.42 13.89 -11.36
N THR A 58 -8.90 15.12 -11.45
CA THR A 58 -10.28 15.42 -11.86
C THR A 58 -10.41 15.45 -13.39
N GLN A 59 -9.30 15.61 -14.11
CA GLN A 59 -9.25 15.77 -15.55
C GLN A 59 -8.61 14.54 -16.21
N LYS A 60 -9.42 13.71 -16.89
CA LYS A 60 -8.95 12.51 -17.60
C LYS A 60 -7.94 12.84 -18.72
N GLY A 61 -8.09 14.00 -19.37
CA GLY A 61 -7.21 14.45 -20.45
C GLY A 61 -5.78 14.81 -20.01
N LEU A 62 -5.54 14.98 -18.71
CA LEU A 62 -4.21 15.30 -18.16
C LEU A 62 -3.49 14.05 -17.62
N GLN A 63 -4.02 12.85 -17.89
CA GLN A 63 -3.42 11.60 -17.45
C GLN A 63 -2.04 11.41 -18.10
N GLY A 64 -0.98 11.50 -17.29
CA GLY A 64 0.41 11.39 -17.74
C GLY A 64 1.21 12.68 -17.68
N ILE A 65 0.57 13.83 -17.41
CA ILE A 65 1.28 15.08 -17.13
C ILE A 65 1.82 15.05 -15.70
N GLU A 66 3.11 15.36 -15.51
CA GLU A 66 3.81 15.29 -14.22
C GLU A 66 3.46 16.45 -13.26
N LEU A 67 2.17 16.64 -12.97
CA LEU A 67 1.71 17.60 -11.96
C LEU A 67 1.99 17.12 -10.51
N GLY A 68 2.29 15.83 -10.34
CA GLY A 68 2.46 15.21 -9.01
C GLY A 68 3.57 15.83 -8.15
N LYS A 69 4.70 16.23 -8.76
CA LYS A 69 5.86 16.76 -8.02
C LYS A 69 5.51 18.04 -7.26
N TYR A 70 4.79 18.93 -7.93
CA TYR A 70 4.39 20.20 -7.36
C TYR A 70 3.26 20.04 -6.34
N LEU A 71 2.40 19.03 -6.54
CA LEU A 71 1.31 18.75 -5.60
C LEU A 71 1.83 18.38 -4.21
N ILE A 72 2.69 17.36 -4.11
CA ILE A 72 3.17 16.88 -2.80
C ILE A 72 4.02 17.95 -2.12
N LYS A 73 4.97 18.55 -2.84
CA LYS A 73 5.81 19.62 -2.27
C LYS A 73 4.97 20.84 -1.84
N GLY A 74 3.94 21.18 -2.61
CA GLY A 74 3.00 22.25 -2.28
C GLY A 74 2.26 21.96 -0.97
N VAL A 75 1.66 20.78 -0.84
CA VAL A 75 0.93 20.43 0.39
C VAL A 75 1.86 20.31 1.59
N VAL A 76 3.06 19.74 1.44
CA VAL A 76 4.05 19.72 2.53
C VAL A 76 4.36 21.13 3.00
N LYS A 77 4.54 22.09 2.07
CA LYS A 77 4.82 23.49 2.41
C LYS A 77 3.67 24.11 3.20
N GLU A 78 2.42 23.92 2.76
CA GLU A 78 1.24 24.45 3.47
C GLU A 78 1.12 23.82 4.88
N VAL A 79 1.25 22.50 4.98
CA VAL A 79 1.21 21.81 6.28
C VAL A 79 2.34 22.27 7.21
N LYS A 80 3.56 22.49 6.69
CA LYS A 80 4.69 23.01 7.49
C LYS A 80 4.50 24.48 7.90
N ALA A 81 3.76 25.27 7.12
CA ALA A 81 3.49 26.66 7.47
C ALA A 81 2.54 26.75 8.68
N GLU A 82 1.58 25.84 8.77
CA GLU A 82 0.61 25.77 9.87
C GLU A 82 1.12 24.93 11.05
N PHE A 83 1.80 23.82 10.79
CA PHE A 83 2.33 22.87 11.78
C PHE A 83 3.84 22.62 11.58
N PRO A 84 4.72 23.56 11.97
CA PRO A 84 6.16 23.48 11.67
C PRO A 84 6.86 22.25 12.27
N HIS A 85 6.33 21.73 13.38
CA HIS A 85 6.91 20.63 14.15
C HIS A 85 6.64 19.24 13.53
N ILE A 86 5.66 19.09 12.61
CA ILE A 86 5.36 17.82 11.93
C ILE A 86 6.55 17.40 11.07
N GLN A 87 7.10 16.22 11.30
CA GLN A 87 8.19 15.66 10.47
C GLN A 87 7.73 14.46 9.64
N ASP A 88 6.63 13.83 10.01
CA ASP A 88 6.17 12.60 9.37
C ASP A 88 5.18 12.89 8.24
N PHE A 89 5.69 12.86 7.01
CA PHE A 89 4.87 12.93 5.80
C PHE A 89 4.81 11.55 5.15
N SER A 90 3.62 10.97 5.03
CA SER A 90 3.44 9.67 4.39
C SER A 90 2.13 9.62 3.66
N SER A 91 2.03 8.80 2.63
CA SER A 91 0.71 8.38 2.14
C SER A 91 0.20 7.16 2.91
N LEU A 92 -1.09 6.90 2.78
CA LEU A 92 -1.68 5.57 2.98
C LEU A 92 -2.38 5.20 1.67
N SER A 93 -1.71 4.40 0.84
CA SER A 93 -2.07 4.24 -0.57
C SER A 93 -2.62 2.84 -0.88
N PRO A 94 -3.61 2.74 -1.78
CA PRO A 94 -4.09 1.45 -2.28
C PRO A 94 -3.08 0.82 -3.24
N ILE A 95 -3.20 -0.48 -3.47
CA ILE A 95 -2.31 -1.25 -4.37
C ILE A 95 -3.13 -1.86 -5.51
N PRO A 96 -3.74 -1.03 -6.39
CA PRO A 96 -4.63 -1.53 -7.43
C PRO A 96 -3.91 -2.50 -8.38
N GLY A 97 -4.54 -3.63 -8.64
CA GLY A 97 -4.02 -4.65 -9.57
C GLY A 97 -3.20 -5.76 -8.91
N PHE A 98 -2.87 -5.66 -7.62
CA PHE A 98 -2.14 -6.73 -6.92
C PHE A 98 -2.91 -8.06 -6.91
N LYS A 99 -4.20 -8.05 -6.55
CA LYS A 99 -5.00 -9.29 -6.54
C LYS A 99 -5.08 -9.93 -7.94
N ASN A 100 -5.24 -9.13 -8.98
CA ASN A 100 -5.29 -9.63 -10.36
C ASN A 100 -3.94 -10.21 -10.80
N TRP A 101 -2.84 -9.55 -10.43
CA TRP A 101 -1.50 -10.09 -10.65
C TRP A 101 -1.33 -11.42 -9.93
N LEU A 102 -1.67 -11.51 -8.65
CA LEU A 102 -1.56 -12.74 -7.85
C LEU A 102 -2.38 -13.88 -8.46
N VAL A 103 -3.64 -13.63 -8.81
CA VAL A 103 -4.50 -14.61 -9.48
C VAL A 103 -3.86 -15.07 -10.79
N SER A 104 -3.27 -14.17 -11.58
CA SER A 104 -2.57 -14.53 -12.81
C SER A 104 -1.36 -15.44 -12.54
N GLU A 105 -0.52 -15.09 -11.56
CA GLU A 105 0.66 -15.90 -11.21
C GLU A 105 0.28 -17.30 -10.71
N VAL A 106 -0.78 -17.42 -9.90
CA VAL A 106 -1.30 -18.74 -9.48
C VAL A 106 -1.82 -19.54 -10.69
N HIS A 107 -2.53 -18.92 -11.64
CA HIS A 107 -2.96 -19.63 -12.86
C HIS A 107 -1.79 -20.13 -13.71
N LYS A 108 -0.68 -19.38 -13.79
CA LYS A 108 0.50 -19.80 -14.53
C LYS A 108 1.16 -21.02 -13.91
N VAL A 109 1.25 -21.09 -12.58
CA VAL A 109 1.73 -22.28 -11.86
C VAL A 109 0.86 -23.49 -12.18
N ILE A 110 -0.46 -23.36 -12.06
CA ILE A 110 -1.40 -24.48 -12.32
C ILE A 110 -1.26 -24.98 -13.76
N LYS A 111 -0.99 -24.10 -14.73
CA LYS A 111 -0.74 -24.47 -16.13
C LYS A 111 0.66 -25.04 -16.40
N GLY A 112 1.49 -25.23 -15.36
CA GLY A 112 2.84 -25.79 -15.48
C GLY A 112 3.84 -24.87 -16.18
N GLN A 113 3.63 -23.54 -16.17
CA GLN A 113 4.56 -22.62 -16.84
C GLN A 113 5.88 -22.46 -16.06
N PRO A 114 7.06 -22.62 -16.70
CA PRO A 114 8.36 -22.64 -16.02
C PRO A 114 8.80 -21.28 -15.42
N GLU A 115 8.23 -20.15 -15.86
CA GLU A 115 8.50 -18.81 -15.30
C GLU A 115 7.79 -18.53 -13.96
N SER A 116 7.09 -19.51 -13.41
CA SER A 116 6.19 -19.34 -12.28
C SER A 116 6.87 -19.33 -10.89
N ARG A 117 8.22 -19.24 -10.85
CA ARG A 117 9.04 -19.04 -9.63
C ARG A 117 8.68 -17.77 -8.82
N LYS A 118 7.76 -16.96 -9.31
CA LYS A 118 7.22 -15.75 -8.65
C LYS A 118 6.30 -16.07 -7.47
N LEU A 119 5.72 -17.29 -7.40
CA LEU A 119 5.02 -17.75 -6.20
C LEU A 119 6.03 -18.19 -5.14
N LEU A 120 6.52 -17.21 -4.40
CA LEU A 120 7.45 -17.38 -3.29
C LEU A 120 6.85 -18.34 -2.25
N ASN A 121 7.46 -19.53 -2.14
CA ASN A 121 7.05 -20.62 -1.25
C ASN A 121 5.64 -21.18 -1.54
N GLN A 122 5.43 -21.71 -2.76
CA GLN A 122 4.19 -22.37 -3.17
C GLN A 122 3.68 -23.40 -2.15
N ARG A 123 4.58 -24.24 -1.61
CA ARG A 123 4.22 -25.30 -0.64
C ARG A 123 3.53 -24.76 0.61
N GLU A 124 3.99 -23.63 1.15
CA GLU A 124 3.36 -22.97 2.29
C GLU A 124 1.93 -22.54 1.96
N LEU A 125 1.68 -21.97 0.78
CA LEU A 125 0.34 -21.61 0.34
C LEU A 125 -0.58 -22.83 0.22
N GLU A 126 -0.07 -23.94 -0.34
CA GLU A 126 -0.81 -25.19 -0.47
C GLU A 126 -1.18 -25.77 0.90
N GLU A 127 -0.23 -25.78 1.85
CA GLU A 127 -0.44 -26.25 3.22
C GLU A 127 -1.44 -25.39 4.00
N ILE A 128 -1.46 -24.07 3.77
CA ILE A 128 -2.42 -23.15 4.39
C ILE A 128 -3.85 -23.41 3.90
N VAL A 129 -4.02 -23.62 2.59
CA VAL A 129 -5.36 -23.74 1.98
C VAL A 129 -5.87 -25.18 1.92
N ALA A 130 -5.02 -26.19 2.12
CA ALA A 130 -5.39 -27.61 2.08
C ALA A 130 -6.63 -27.96 2.93
N PRO A 131 -6.82 -27.43 4.16
CA PRO A 131 -8.03 -27.69 4.95
C PRO A 131 -9.33 -27.12 4.34
N TYR A 132 -9.21 -26.14 3.43
CA TYR A 132 -10.33 -25.41 2.84
C TYR A 132 -10.52 -25.71 1.35
N ARG A 133 -9.89 -26.79 0.87
CA ARG A 133 -9.85 -27.13 -0.55
C ARG A 133 -11.12 -27.76 -1.09
N GLU A 134 -11.99 -28.28 -0.21
CA GLU A 134 -13.11 -29.14 -0.60
C GLU A 134 -12.56 -30.31 -1.47
N ASP A 135 -13.05 -30.48 -2.69
CA ASP A 135 -12.59 -31.50 -3.65
C ASP A 135 -11.60 -30.98 -4.70
N ARG A 136 -10.99 -29.81 -4.48
CA ARG A 136 -10.09 -29.15 -5.43
C ARG A 136 -8.62 -29.35 -5.09
N GLU A 137 -7.76 -29.20 -6.09
CA GLU A 137 -6.33 -29.01 -5.86
C GLU A 137 -6.07 -27.74 -5.03
N PRO A 138 -5.06 -27.72 -4.14
CA PRO A 138 -4.85 -26.60 -3.21
C PRO A 138 -4.75 -25.22 -3.88
N LEU A 139 -4.02 -25.11 -4.99
CA LEU A 139 -3.90 -23.83 -5.72
C LEU A 139 -5.20 -23.42 -6.42
N GLU A 140 -6.03 -24.37 -6.85
CA GLU A 140 -7.36 -24.05 -7.37
C GLU A 140 -8.30 -23.56 -6.27
N ALA A 141 -8.19 -24.13 -5.07
CA ALA A 141 -8.90 -23.65 -3.89
C ALA A 141 -8.46 -22.23 -3.51
N LEU A 142 -7.15 -21.95 -3.51
CA LEU A 142 -6.60 -20.61 -3.29
C LEU A 142 -7.16 -19.62 -4.32
N LEU A 143 -7.19 -19.98 -5.62
CA LEU A 143 -7.77 -19.12 -6.66
C LEU A 143 -9.24 -18.79 -6.40
N ARG A 144 -10.03 -19.79 -6.01
CA ARG A 144 -11.44 -19.60 -5.68
C ARG A 144 -11.59 -18.61 -4.51
N LEU A 145 -10.86 -18.87 -3.41
CA LEU A 145 -10.87 -18.06 -2.20
C LEU A 145 -10.43 -16.61 -2.46
N LEU A 146 -9.38 -16.42 -3.27
CA LEU A 146 -8.94 -15.10 -3.67
C LEU A 146 -10.02 -14.40 -4.49
N ARG A 147 -10.57 -15.04 -5.52
CA ARG A 147 -11.58 -14.44 -6.43
C ARG A 147 -12.82 -13.97 -5.68
N ASN A 148 -13.40 -14.82 -4.84
CA ASN A 148 -14.63 -14.52 -4.10
C ASN A 148 -14.40 -13.80 -2.76
N ASN A 149 -13.15 -13.50 -2.39
CA ASN A 149 -12.76 -12.95 -1.09
C ASN A 149 -13.15 -13.84 0.11
N GLY A 150 -13.43 -15.13 -0.11
CA GLY A 150 -13.90 -16.06 0.91
C GLY A 150 -12.88 -16.33 2.00
N TRP A 151 -11.58 -16.14 1.72
CA TRP A 151 -10.52 -16.23 2.73
C TRP A 151 -10.73 -15.27 3.90
N TYR A 152 -11.35 -14.11 3.67
CA TYR A 152 -11.55 -13.09 4.70
C TYR A 152 -12.62 -13.49 5.73
N GLN A 153 -13.52 -14.41 5.38
CA GLN A 153 -14.57 -14.90 6.28
C GLN A 153 -14.08 -15.99 7.25
N VAL A 154 -12.84 -16.45 7.09
CA VAL A 154 -12.25 -17.53 7.88
C VAL A 154 -11.08 -16.94 8.69
N PRO A 155 -11.25 -16.67 10.00
CA PRO A 155 -10.23 -15.99 10.82
C PRO A 155 -8.85 -16.67 10.78
N GLU A 156 -8.82 -18.01 10.79
CA GLU A 156 -7.57 -18.77 10.69
C GLU A 156 -6.85 -18.53 9.35
N LEU A 157 -7.58 -18.47 8.22
CA LEU A 157 -7.00 -18.12 6.92
C LEU A 157 -6.51 -16.69 6.88
N VAL A 158 -7.24 -15.74 7.46
CA VAL A 158 -6.81 -14.33 7.56
C VAL A 158 -5.45 -14.24 8.25
N GLN A 159 -5.27 -14.95 9.36
CA GLN A 159 -4.02 -14.96 10.10
C GLN A 159 -2.90 -15.66 9.31
N ARG A 160 -3.16 -16.85 8.77
CA ARG A 160 -2.14 -17.67 8.10
C ARG A 160 -1.72 -17.10 6.73
N LEU A 161 -2.60 -16.40 6.03
CA LEU A 161 -2.30 -15.79 4.74
C LEU A 161 -1.57 -14.44 4.84
N GLU A 162 -1.51 -13.81 6.02
CA GLU A 162 -0.85 -12.51 6.20
C GLU A 162 0.59 -12.52 5.68
N ALA A 163 1.45 -13.37 6.24
CA ALA A 163 2.87 -13.43 5.87
C ALA A 163 3.11 -13.72 4.37
N PRO A 164 2.52 -14.77 3.76
CA PRO A 164 2.76 -15.05 2.34
C PRO A 164 2.18 -13.96 1.42
N LEU A 165 1.00 -13.40 1.71
CA LEU A 165 0.44 -12.33 0.88
C LEU A 165 1.23 -11.04 0.99
N MET A 166 1.73 -10.68 2.18
CA MET A 166 2.59 -9.51 2.38
C MET A 166 3.91 -9.65 1.63
N ARG A 167 4.54 -10.83 1.66
CA ARG A 167 5.75 -11.13 0.87
C ARG A 167 5.51 -11.04 -0.64
N LEU A 168 4.41 -11.62 -1.13
CA LEU A 168 4.05 -11.53 -2.56
C LEU A 168 3.72 -10.09 -2.97
N CYS A 169 3.09 -9.31 -2.08
CA CYS A 169 2.80 -7.89 -2.31
C CYS A 169 4.08 -7.06 -2.36
N ALA A 170 5.04 -7.32 -1.46
CA ALA A 170 6.36 -6.69 -1.50
C ALA A 170 7.08 -7.01 -2.82
N PHE A 171 7.07 -8.27 -3.25
CA PHE A 171 7.64 -8.69 -4.53
C PHE A 171 6.99 -7.96 -5.72
N TYR A 172 5.65 -7.88 -5.73
CA TYR A 172 4.91 -7.16 -6.77
C TYR A 172 5.27 -5.67 -6.84
N LEU A 173 5.43 -5.00 -5.69
CA LEU A 173 5.79 -3.58 -5.68
C LEU A 173 7.26 -3.34 -6.04
N TYR A 174 8.16 -4.22 -5.59
CA TYR A 174 9.59 -3.99 -5.64
C TYR A 174 10.30 -4.65 -6.82
N HIS A 175 9.84 -5.79 -7.33
CA HIS A 175 10.50 -6.52 -8.41
C HIS A 175 9.73 -6.51 -9.73
N GLU A 176 8.40 -6.43 -9.71
CA GLU A 176 7.65 -6.34 -10.98
C GLU A 176 7.83 -4.95 -11.61
N LYS A 177 8.15 -4.95 -12.91
CA LYS A 177 8.53 -3.74 -13.65
C LYS A 177 7.81 -3.64 -14.99
N ARG A 178 7.62 -2.40 -15.45
CA ARG A 178 7.21 -2.05 -16.82
C ARG A 178 8.16 -0.97 -17.34
N ARG A 179 8.96 -1.31 -18.36
CA ARG A 179 9.99 -0.42 -18.94
C ARG A 179 10.96 0.13 -17.88
N GLY A 180 11.41 -0.72 -16.96
CA GLY A 180 12.32 -0.35 -15.86
C GLY A 180 11.65 0.30 -14.65
N TYR A 181 10.40 0.78 -14.74
CA TYR A 181 9.67 1.40 -13.63
C TYR A 181 8.78 0.40 -12.90
N ALA A 182 8.38 0.71 -11.66
CA ALA A 182 7.43 -0.10 -10.89
C ALA A 182 6.16 -0.40 -11.70
N LEU A 183 5.74 -1.67 -11.72
CA LEU A 183 4.55 -2.11 -12.47
C LEU A 183 3.27 -1.42 -11.95
N ASN A 184 3.16 -1.27 -10.63
CA ASN A 184 2.02 -0.63 -10.00
C ASN A 184 2.02 0.89 -10.25
N GLY A 185 0.92 1.42 -10.81
CA GLY A 185 0.82 2.85 -11.15
C GLY A 185 0.90 3.79 -9.96
N VAL A 186 0.37 3.39 -8.78
CA VAL A 186 0.41 4.20 -7.56
C VAL A 186 1.82 4.20 -6.97
N ALA A 187 2.49 3.05 -6.93
CA ALA A 187 3.91 2.96 -6.56
C ALA A 187 4.77 3.86 -7.45
N ASN A 188 4.59 3.73 -8.77
CA ASN A 188 5.31 4.54 -9.74
C ASN A 188 5.09 6.05 -9.50
N PHE A 189 3.85 6.47 -9.20
CA PHE A 189 3.56 7.85 -8.85
C PHE A 189 4.35 8.33 -7.62
N HIS A 190 4.28 7.62 -6.49
CA HIS A 190 4.96 8.07 -5.27
C HIS A 190 6.49 8.05 -5.41
N LEU A 191 7.04 7.02 -6.07
CA LEU A 191 8.48 6.90 -6.34
C LEU A 191 9.00 8.02 -7.25
N LYS A 192 8.24 8.39 -8.30
CA LYS A 192 8.51 9.58 -9.14
C LYS A 192 8.50 10.89 -8.36
N ASN A 193 7.82 10.92 -7.21
CA ASN A 193 7.78 12.06 -6.31
C ASN A 193 8.83 11.99 -5.19
N GLY A 194 9.74 11.01 -5.22
CA GLY A 194 10.84 10.91 -4.26
C GLY A 194 10.47 10.23 -2.94
N ALA A 195 9.33 9.53 -2.88
CA ALA A 195 8.96 8.75 -1.71
C ALA A 195 9.77 7.47 -1.58
N VAL A 196 9.80 6.92 -0.37
CA VAL A 196 10.34 5.59 -0.03
C VAL A 196 9.16 4.64 0.17
N ILE A 197 9.23 3.42 -0.38
CA ILE A 197 8.28 2.36 0.02
C ILE A 197 8.58 1.99 1.47
N TRP A 198 7.74 2.44 2.40
CA TRP A 198 8.10 2.43 3.80
C TRP A 198 7.57 1.22 4.54
N ARG A 199 6.28 0.90 4.41
CA ARG A 199 5.67 -0.22 5.15
C ARG A 199 4.44 -0.74 4.42
N LEU A 200 4.25 -2.06 4.44
CA LEU A 200 2.97 -2.68 4.06
C LEU A 200 2.06 -2.79 5.27
N ASN A 201 0.76 -2.62 5.05
CA ASN A 201 -0.24 -2.68 6.11
C ASN A 201 -1.24 -3.79 5.78
N TRP A 202 -1.16 -4.88 6.54
CA TRP A 202 -2.16 -5.94 6.52
C TRP A 202 -3.51 -5.40 7.02
N LEU A 203 -4.60 -5.78 6.34
CA LEU A 203 -5.95 -5.26 6.61
C LEU A 203 -6.05 -3.73 6.65
N GLY A 204 -5.22 -3.05 5.84
CA GLY A 204 -5.24 -1.60 5.71
C GLY A 204 -6.52 -1.05 5.09
N ASP A 205 -7.18 -1.83 4.21
CA ASP A 205 -8.52 -1.52 3.68
C ASP A 205 -9.41 -2.76 3.59
N ILE A 206 -10.30 -2.92 4.56
CA ILE A 206 -11.28 -4.03 4.63
C ILE A 206 -12.57 -3.76 3.85
N SER A 207 -12.65 -2.66 3.08
CA SER A 207 -13.80 -2.42 2.20
C SER A 207 -13.88 -3.49 1.09
N PRO A 208 -15.05 -3.70 0.47
CA PRO A 208 -15.17 -4.58 -0.69
C PRO A 208 -14.20 -4.24 -1.83
N ARG A 209 -13.87 -2.94 -1.97
CA ARG A 209 -12.87 -2.45 -2.93
C ARG A 209 -11.46 -2.85 -2.53
N GLY A 210 -11.08 -2.67 -1.26
CA GLY A 210 -9.76 -3.04 -0.74
C GLY A 210 -9.47 -4.54 -0.86
N LEU A 211 -10.44 -5.38 -0.47
CA LEU A 211 -10.39 -6.83 -0.65
C LEU A 211 -10.15 -7.21 -2.12
N SER A 212 -10.89 -6.55 -3.03
CA SER A 212 -10.86 -6.88 -4.47
C SER A 212 -9.68 -6.27 -5.22
N ALA A 213 -9.07 -5.20 -4.72
CA ALA A 213 -7.92 -4.55 -5.36
C ALA A 213 -6.59 -5.22 -4.96
N SER A 214 -6.43 -5.49 -3.67
CA SER A 214 -5.13 -5.83 -3.08
C SER A 214 -5.20 -6.77 -1.87
N CYS A 215 -6.27 -7.58 -1.75
CA CYS A 215 -6.44 -8.48 -0.59
C CYS A 215 -6.38 -7.72 0.75
N SER A 216 -6.96 -6.50 0.77
CA SER A 216 -6.95 -5.59 1.92
C SER A 216 -5.58 -5.07 2.35
N ILE A 217 -4.53 -5.26 1.54
CA ILE A 217 -3.21 -4.68 1.80
C ILE A 217 -3.17 -3.24 1.30
N MET A 218 -2.68 -2.34 2.14
CA MET A 218 -2.29 -0.98 1.78
C MET A 218 -0.79 -0.77 1.99
N VAL A 219 -0.25 0.33 1.48
CA VAL A 219 1.18 0.66 1.61
C VAL A 219 1.36 2.12 2.00
N ASN A 220 2.32 2.36 2.88
CA ASN A 220 2.79 3.70 3.19
C ASN A 220 3.97 4.06 2.29
N TYR A 221 3.85 5.16 1.54
CA TYR A 221 5.00 5.79 0.89
C TYR A 221 5.41 7.01 1.70
N ARG A 222 6.57 6.95 2.35
CA ARG A 222 7.06 8.00 3.25
C ARG A 222 7.91 9.01 2.48
N TYR A 223 7.71 10.28 2.77
CA TYR A 223 8.42 11.41 2.18
C TYR A 223 9.40 11.98 3.19
N TYR A 224 10.67 11.60 3.05
CA TYR A 224 11.77 12.23 3.79
C TYR A 224 12.18 13.50 3.04
N LEU A 225 11.80 14.67 3.56
CA LEU A 225 11.85 15.93 2.83
C LEU A 225 13.24 16.25 2.25
N ASP A 226 14.29 15.97 3.03
CA ASP A 226 15.69 16.23 2.65
C ASP A 226 16.20 15.25 1.56
N GLU A 227 15.61 14.06 1.46
CA GLU A 227 16.04 13.01 0.53
C GLU A 227 15.15 12.91 -0.73
N MET A 228 14.03 13.63 -0.79
CA MET A 228 13.06 13.51 -1.88
C MET A 228 13.69 13.66 -3.27
N GLU A 229 14.58 14.64 -3.45
CA GLU A 229 15.17 14.89 -4.76
C GLU A 229 16.17 13.79 -5.16
N THR A 230 16.99 13.34 -4.21
CA THR A 230 17.92 12.22 -4.41
C THR A 230 17.19 10.92 -4.72
N ASN A 231 16.13 10.61 -3.96
CA ASN A 231 15.31 9.41 -4.16
C ASN A 231 14.61 9.43 -5.52
N ARG A 232 14.09 10.59 -5.92
CA ARG A 232 13.50 10.79 -7.26
C ARG A 232 14.53 10.52 -8.35
N GLN A 233 15.73 11.09 -8.23
CA GLN A 233 16.79 10.92 -9.21
C GLN A 233 17.18 9.45 -9.37
N LYS A 234 17.42 8.75 -8.25
CA LYS A 234 17.70 7.31 -8.23
C LYS A 234 16.62 6.48 -8.95
N TYR A 235 15.35 6.82 -8.76
CA TYR A 235 14.25 6.10 -9.38
C TYR A 235 14.10 6.39 -10.88
N LEU A 236 14.25 7.65 -11.31
CA LEU A 236 14.05 8.05 -12.70
C LEU A 236 15.26 7.73 -13.60
N GLU A 237 16.47 7.90 -13.09
CA GLU A 237 17.70 7.78 -13.88
C GLU A 237 18.34 6.38 -13.74
N HIS A 238 18.15 5.73 -12.59
CA HIS A 238 18.82 4.47 -12.27
C HIS A 238 17.85 3.32 -11.97
N PHE A 239 16.53 3.52 -12.16
CA PHE A 239 15.49 2.52 -11.91
C PHE A 239 15.52 1.90 -10.50
N THR A 240 16.16 2.58 -9.55
CA THR A 240 16.36 2.09 -8.19
C THR A 240 15.15 2.46 -7.36
N VAL A 241 14.53 1.49 -6.69
CA VAL A 241 13.36 1.69 -5.82
C VAL A 241 13.83 1.96 -4.39
N PRO A 242 13.67 3.17 -3.84
CA PRO A 242 13.97 3.42 -2.43
C PRO A 242 12.94 2.69 -1.55
N ALA A 243 13.41 1.86 -0.62
CA ALA A 243 12.58 1.12 0.31
C ALA A 243 13.20 1.11 1.71
N SER A 244 12.37 1.02 2.75
CA SER A 244 12.85 0.91 4.14
C SER A 244 13.26 -0.52 4.49
N ASP A 245 14.06 -0.69 5.54
CA ASP A 245 14.42 -2.02 6.04
C ASP A 245 13.19 -2.85 6.42
N ILE A 246 12.20 -2.24 7.09
CA ILE A 246 10.95 -2.91 7.48
C ILE A 246 10.22 -3.47 6.25
N PHE A 247 10.22 -2.73 5.13
CA PHE A 247 9.64 -3.23 3.89
C PHE A 247 10.50 -4.35 3.27
N LEU A 248 11.84 -4.18 3.28
CA LEU A 248 12.78 -5.14 2.72
C LEU A 248 12.81 -6.47 3.47
N GLU A 249 12.45 -6.51 4.77
CA GLU A 249 12.26 -7.76 5.52
C GLU A 249 11.31 -8.73 4.81
N HIS A 250 10.25 -8.23 4.16
CA HIS A 250 9.31 -9.08 3.42
C HIS A 250 9.93 -9.73 2.17
N LEU A 251 11.04 -9.20 1.66
CA LEU A 251 11.73 -9.71 0.48
C LEU A 251 12.89 -10.64 0.82
N LYS A 252 13.27 -10.75 2.09
CA LYS A 252 14.33 -11.67 2.50
C LYS A 252 13.90 -13.11 2.19
N PRO A 253 14.83 -13.97 1.75
CA PRO A 253 14.58 -15.40 1.67
C PRO A 253 14.09 -15.89 3.03
N LEU A 254 13.05 -16.72 3.04
CA LEU A 254 12.72 -17.48 4.24
C LEU A 254 13.97 -18.26 4.65
N GLN A 255 14.44 -18.08 5.88
CA GLN A 255 15.44 -18.98 6.43
C GLN A 255 14.80 -20.37 6.39
N SER A 256 15.32 -21.23 5.52
CA SER A 256 14.99 -22.65 5.55
C SER A 256 15.36 -23.15 6.94
N SER A 257 14.34 -23.46 7.74
CA SER A 257 14.51 -24.29 8.93
C SER A 257 15.19 -25.58 8.48
N LEU A 258 16.48 -25.67 8.81
CA LEU A 258 17.30 -26.88 8.70
C LEU A 258 16.66 -28.02 9.49
#